data_AF-A0A7X8VUC1-F1
#
_entry.id   AF-A0A7X8VUC1-F1
#
_cell.length_a   1.000
_cell.length_b   1.000
_cell.length_c   1.000
_cell.angle_alpha   90.00
_cell.angle_beta   90.00
_cell.angle_gamma   90.00
#
_symmetry.space_group_name_H-M   'P 1'
#
loop_
_entity.id
_entity.type
_entity.pdbx_description
1 polymer ?
#
loop_
_entity_poly.entity_id
_entity_poly.type
_entity_poly.pdbx_seq_one_letter_code
_entity_poly.pdbx_strand_id
1 'polypeptide(L)'
;MKKTDFMRTWCHGKVRRLGQFWAAAWSWLEQNIQPHTASEAQVLTSRMRLGIILRFNLWAVSIVVAFVFLVSHVYQLQVRRHIEIDSKALGVYRSYRQLPAQRGKIYDSTGSLLACDLATYDILVEPGRFVPRMPEVIELAEHYLQLDRDQLALRFSQAVNHAFPCLVSESADELAVLRLEKEKLPNVTWQKNEPEAENKYSIVFYPAGLDKKGLRDCIERLSVISGVEVQQIEQRATKALGRFREIPLLLNASLESATNFMAAVSV
;
A
#
# COMPACT_ATOMS: atom_id res chain seq x y z
N MET A 1 -5.04 34.10 31.81
CA MET A 1 -4.42 34.79 30.66
C MET A 1 -5.11 34.34 29.38
N LYS A 2 -5.71 35.27 28.64
CA LYS A 2 -6.50 34.96 27.43
C LYS A 2 -5.58 34.54 26.28
N LYS A 3 -6.00 33.52 25.52
CA LYS A 3 -5.27 32.92 24.37
C LYS A 3 -4.83 33.96 23.31
N THR A 4 -5.52 35.10 23.27
CA THR A 4 -5.26 36.25 22.39
C THR A 4 -4.00 37.05 22.77
N ASP A 5 -3.59 37.06 24.04
CA ASP A 5 -2.42 37.83 24.49
C ASP A 5 -1.10 37.09 24.25
N PHE A 6 -1.14 35.75 24.26
CA PHE A 6 0.02 34.90 23.96
C PHE A 6 0.42 34.95 22.47
N MET A 7 -0.55 34.94 21.55
CA MET A 7 -0.23 35.07 20.12
C MET A 7 0.30 36.46 19.75
N ARG A 8 -0.20 37.54 20.36
CA ARG A 8 0.30 38.90 20.12
C ARG A 8 1.74 39.08 20.57
N THR A 9 2.11 38.54 21.73
CA THR A 9 3.47 38.61 22.27
C THR A 9 4.45 37.68 21.54
N TRP A 10 3.99 36.50 21.12
CA TRP A 10 4.83 35.55 20.37
C TRP A 10 5.14 36.01 18.95
N CYS A 11 4.17 36.61 18.24
CA CYS A 11 4.39 37.21 16.93
C CYS A 11 5.28 38.46 17.00
N HIS A 12 5.06 39.38 17.95
CA HIS A 12 5.93 40.56 18.08
C HIS A 12 7.38 40.21 18.46
N GLY A 13 7.59 39.18 19.30
CA GLY A 13 8.93 38.73 19.69
C GLY A 13 9.71 38.09 18.53
N LYS A 14 9.06 37.26 17.70
CA LYS A 14 9.70 36.65 16.53
C LYS A 14 9.95 37.63 15.40
N VAL A 15 9.02 38.56 15.13
CA VAL A 15 9.21 39.58 14.09
C VAL A 15 10.34 40.54 14.45
N ARG A 16 10.47 40.90 15.74
CA ARG A 16 11.58 41.75 16.21
C ARG A 16 12.93 41.02 16.19
N ARG A 17 12.96 39.72 16.53
CA ARG A 17 14.17 38.89 16.40
C ARG A 17 14.54 38.61 14.94
N LEU A 18 13.58 38.35 14.06
CA LEU A 18 13.83 38.22 12.61
C LEU A 18 14.33 39.55 12.03
N GLY A 19 13.76 40.69 12.44
CA GLY A 19 14.21 42.01 12.01
C GLY A 19 15.62 42.33 12.48
N GLN A 20 15.99 41.94 13.71
CA GLN A 20 17.36 42.07 14.23
C GLN A 20 18.34 41.12 13.52
N PHE A 21 17.91 39.89 13.21
CA PHE A 21 18.71 38.93 12.45
C PHE A 21 18.91 39.40 11.01
N TRP A 22 17.88 39.95 10.38
CA TRP A 22 17.96 40.55 9.05
C TRP A 22 18.83 41.81 9.06
N ALA A 23 18.73 42.67 10.07
CA ALA A 23 19.58 43.85 10.20
C ALA A 23 21.06 43.47 10.43
N ALA A 24 21.32 42.43 11.22
CA ALA A 24 22.66 41.91 11.44
C ALA A 24 23.23 41.18 10.22
N ALA A 25 22.39 40.40 9.51
CA ALA A 25 22.77 39.77 8.26
C ALA A 25 23.00 40.80 7.16
N TRP A 26 22.21 41.88 7.13
CA TRP A 26 22.35 43.00 6.21
C TRP A 26 23.61 43.83 6.50
N SER A 27 23.90 44.13 7.77
CA SER A 27 25.13 44.85 8.15
C SER A 27 26.39 44.01 7.89
N TRP A 28 26.31 42.68 8.09
CA TRP A 28 27.37 41.74 7.72
C TRP A 28 27.55 41.65 6.20
N LEU A 29 26.46 41.68 5.43
CA LEU A 29 26.50 41.75 3.96
C LEU A 29 27.13 43.08 3.49
N GLU A 30 26.73 44.22 4.06
CA GLU A 30 27.26 45.54 3.72
C GLU A 30 28.77 45.64 4.00
N GLN A 31 29.25 45.04 5.09
CA GLN A 31 30.67 45.02 5.44
C GLN A 31 31.49 44.12 4.49
N ASN A 32 30.95 42.98 4.05
CA ASN A 32 31.64 42.06 3.14
C ASN A 32 31.50 42.41 1.64
N ILE A 33 30.65 43.36 1.28
CA ILE A 33 30.45 43.81 -0.12
C ILE A 33 31.27 45.06 -0.45
N GLN A 34 31.92 45.72 0.53
CA GLN A 34 32.86 46.80 0.19
C GLN A 34 34.16 46.22 -0.41
N PRO A 35 34.53 46.59 -1.64
CA PRO A 35 35.75 46.07 -2.24
C PRO A 35 36.97 46.62 -1.49
N HIS A 36 37.82 45.71 -1.05
CA HIS A 36 39.17 46.06 -0.61
C HIS A 36 39.90 46.76 -1.76
N THR A 37 40.55 47.89 -1.42
CA THR A 37 41.48 48.69 -2.23
C THR A 37 40.87 49.57 -3.33
N ALA A 38 40.98 50.89 -3.11
CA ALA A 38 40.43 51.94 -3.95
C ALA A 38 41.36 52.38 -5.12
N SER A 39 42.25 51.52 -5.62
CA SER A 39 43.23 51.94 -6.65
C SER A 39 43.00 51.42 -8.07
N GLU A 40 42.04 50.51 -8.32
CA GLU A 40 41.77 49.99 -9.68
C GLU A 40 40.28 49.88 -10.04
N ALA A 41 39.45 50.79 -9.52
CA ALA A 41 38.05 50.87 -9.95
C ALA A 41 37.95 51.56 -11.33
N GLN A 42 38.25 50.81 -12.40
CA GLN A 42 37.90 51.18 -13.76
C GLN A 42 36.44 51.65 -13.82
N VAL A 43 36.26 52.81 -14.43
CA VAL A 43 35.04 53.61 -14.47
C VAL A 43 33.94 52.85 -15.21
N LEU A 44 33.17 52.04 -14.48
CA LEU A 44 31.87 51.58 -14.99
C LEU A 44 31.00 52.83 -15.13
N THR A 45 30.73 53.26 -16.36
CA THR A 45 29.88 54.43 -16.63
C THR A 45 28.58 54.32 -15.82
N SER A 46 28.11 55.43 -15.25
CA SER A 46 26.92 55.48 -14.40
C SER A 46 25.70 54.77 -15.03
N ARG A 47 25.61 54.80 -16.36
CA ARG A 47 24.62 54.07 -17.17
C ARG A 47 24.71 52.55 -17.06
N MET A 48 25.91 51.97 -17.03
CA MET A 48 26.10 50.51 -16.90
C MET A 48 25.73 50.01 -15.51
N ARG A 49 26.07 50.76 -14.44
CA ARG A 49 25.68 50.40 -13.06
C ARG A 49 24.16 50.40 -12.89
N LEU A 50 23.48 51.42 -13.42
CA LEU A 50 22.03 51.50 -13.39
C LEU A 50 21.36 50.36 -14.17
N GLY A 51 21.93 49.97 -15.32
CA GLY A 51 21.45 48.82 -16.09
C GLY A 51 21.55 47.48 -15.34
N ILE A 52 22.64 47.24 -14.61
CA ILE A 52 22.83 46.00 -13.83
C ILE A 52 21.85 45.96 -12.65
N ILE A 53 21.70 47.08 -11.92
CA ILE A 53 20.76 47.17 -10.78
C ILE A 53 19.31 46.98 -11.25
N LEU A 54 18.94 47.58 -12.38
CA LEU A 54 17.60 47.42 -12.95
C LEU A 54 17.30 45.95 -13.29
N ARG A 55 18.24 45.25 -13.95
CA ARG A 55 18.08 43.83 -14.30
C ARG A 55 17.93 42.95 -13.07
N PHE A 56 18.74 43.19 -12.03
CA PHE A 56 18.66 42.46 -10.78
C PHE A 56 17.32 42.71 -10.06
N ASN A 57 16.86 43.96 -10.00
CA ASN A 57 15.56 44.29 -9.42
C ASN A 57 14.40 43.68 -10.20
N LEU A 58 14.45 43.66 -11.53
CA LEU A 58 13.44 42.98 -12.35
C LEU A 58 13.39 41.47 -12.07
N TRP A 59 14.55 40.84 -11.91
CA TRP A 59 14.64 39.43 -11.53
C TRP A 59 14.09 39.17 -10.12
N ALA A 60 14.46 39.99 -9.14
CA ALA A 60 13.98 39.87 -7.77
C ALA A 60 12.45 40.03 -7.70
N VAL A 61 11.89 41.03 -8.40
CA VAL A 61 10.44 41.24 -8.47
C VAL A 61 9.75 40.06 -9.16
N SER A 62 10.32 39.53 -10.24
CA SER A 62 9.77 38.35 -10.93
C SER A 62 9.66 37.13 -10.01
N ILE A 63 10.72 36.85 -9.23
CA ILE A 63 10.72 35.75 -8.25
C ILE A 63 9.66 35.97 -7.17
N VAL A 64 9.54 37.18 -6.65
CA VAL A 64 8.53 37.52 -5.63
C VAL A 64 7.12 37.32 -6.18
N VAL A 65 6.86 37.77 -7.40
CA VAL A 65 5.55 37.60 -8.06
C VAL A 65 5.23 36.11 -8.25
N ALA A 66 6.19 35.30 -8.71
CA ALA A 66 6.02 33.86 -8.84
C ALA A 66 5.69 33.19 -7.49
N PHE A 67 6.36 33.62 -6.42
CA PHE A 67 6.11 33.11 -5.07
C PHE A 67 4.71 33.48 -4.55
N VAL A 68 4.26 34.72 -4.79
CA VAL A 68 2.90 35.15 -4.45
C VAL A 68 1.85 34.31 -5.18
N PHE A 69 2.08 34.00 -6.46
CA PHE A 69 1.18 33.12 -7.21
C PHE A 69 1.13 31.70 -6.63
N LEU A 70 2.28 31.14 -6.26
CA LEU A 70 2.36 29.83 -5.62
C LEU A 70 1.62 29.80 -4.29
N VAL A 71 1.82 30.80 -3.42
CA VAL A 71 1.13 30.92 -2.13
C VAL A 71 -0.38 31.07 -2.33
N SER A 72 -0.81 31.88 -3.31
CA SER A 72 -2.22 32.02 -3.67
C SER A 72 -2.83 30.69 -4.12
N HIS A 73 -2.11 29.93 -4.96
CA HIS A 73 -2.55 28.61 -5.42
C HIS A 73 -2.69 27.62 -4.25
N VAL A 74 -1.68 27.56 -3.37
CA VAL A 74 -1.73 26.74 -2.15
C VAL A 74 -2.89 27.15 -1.25
N TYR A 75 -3.13 28.46 -1.07
CA TYR A 75 -4.26 28.96 -0.30
C TYR A 75 -5.61 28.55 -0.90
N GLN A 76 -5.75 28.60 -2.23
CA GLN A 76 -6.97 28.10 -2.88
C GLN A 76 -7.17 26.60 -2.65
N LEU A 77 -6.11 25.80 -2.73
CA LEU A 77 -6.18 24.37 -2.50
C LEU A 77 -6.49 24.04 -1.04
N GLN A 78 -5.77 24.65 -0.10
CA GLN A 78 -5.85 24.34 1.33
C GLN A 78 -7.03 24.99 2.05
N VAL A 79 -7.51 26.17 1.62
CA VAL A 79 -8.59 26.87 2.33
C VAL A 79 -9.92 26.72 1.59
N ARG A 80 -9.95 26.93 0.26
CA ARG A 80 -11.21 26.89 -0.48
C ARG A 80 -11.67 25.46 -0.76
N ARG A 81 -10.74 24.52 -0.98
CA ARG A 81 -11.06 23.12 -1.35
C ARG A 81 -10.87 22.09 -0.23
N HIS A 82 -10.59 22.51 1.01
CA HIS A 82 -10.37 21.54 2.10
C HIS A 82 -11.57 20.60 2.30
N ILE A 83 -12.80 21.13 2.29
CA ILE A 83 -14.03 20.35 2.51
C ILE A 83 -14.20 19.26 1.44
N GLU A 84 -13.84 19.58 0.19
CA GLU A 84 -13.91 18.63 -0.92
C GLU A 84 -12.86 17.53 -0.76
N ILE A 85 -11.63 17.90 -0.38
CA ILE A 85 -10.52 16.94 -0.19
C ILE A 85 -10.79 16.05 1.02
N ASP A 86 -11.29 16.62 2.12
CA ASP A 86 -11.66 15.88 3.33
C ASP A 86 -12.80 14.91 3.06
N SER A 87 -13.83 15.31 2.30
CA SER A 87 -14.93 14.39 1.97
C SER A 87 -14.47 13.23 1.07
N LYS A 88 -13.58 13.49 0.10
CA LYS A 88 -12.96 12.44 -0.71
C LYS A 88 -12.06 11.52 0.12
N ALA A 89 -11.28 12.06 1.05
CA ALA A 89 -10.47 11.28 1.97
C ALA A 89 -11.36 10.40 2.86
N LEU A 90 -12.41 10.97 3.45
CA LEU A 90 -13.37 10.23 4.27
C LEU A 90 -14.06 9.10 3.49
N GLY A 91 -14.36 9.29 2.20
CA GLY A 91 -14.91 8.25 1.34
C GLY A 91 -13.95 7.07 1.11
N VAL A 92 -12.64 7.32 1.09
CA VAL A 92 -11.61 6.27 0.98
C VAL A 92 -11.38 5.58 2.32
N TYR A 93 -11.44 6.31 3.44
CA TYR A 93 -11.12 5.77 4.77
C TYR A 93 -12.31 5.18 5.52
N ARG A 94 -13.55 5.57 5.22
CA ARG A 94 -14.74 5.05 5.93
C ARG A 94 -15.38 3.90 5.16
N SER A 95 -15.24 2.71 5.72
CA SER A 95 -16.11 1.58 5.41
C SER A 95 -17.32 1.59 6.34
N TYR A 96 -18.53 1.61 5.78
CA TYR A 96 -19.76 1.41 6.54
C TYR A 96 -20.14 -0.06 6.46
N ARG A 97 -20.12 -0.75 7.60
CA ARG A 97 -20.65 -2.10 7.70
C ARG A 97 -21.98 -2.03 8.43
N GLN A 98 -23.05 -2.46 7.78
CA GLN A 98 -24.33 -2.65 8.46
C GLN A 98 -24.16 -3.77 9.47
N LEU A 99 -24.37 -3.45 10.75
CA LEU A 99 -24.40 -4.47 11.80
C LEU A 99 -25.75 -5.18 11.70
N PRO A 100 -25.77 -6.52 11.56
CA PRO A 100 -27.03 -7.24 11.56
C PRO A 100 -27.75 -7.03 12.90
N ALA A 101 -29.06 -6.80 12.84
CA ALA A 101 -29.87 -6.75 14.05
C ALA A 101 -29.87 -8.14 14.72
N GLN A 102 -29.71 -8.18 16.05
CA GLN A 102 -29.83 -9.43 16.80
C GLN A 102 -31.29 -9.93 16.74
N ARG A 103 -31.48 -11.22 16.45
CA ARG A 103 -32.83 -11.81 16.47
C ARG A 103 -33.37 -11.86 17.90
N GLY A 104 -34.69 -11.72 18.01
CA GLY A 104 -35.39 -11.89 19.28
C GLY A 104 -35.20 -13.30 19.87
N LYS A 105 -35.18 -13.38 21.20
CA LYS A 105 -35.14 -14.64 21.94
C LYS A 105 -36.55 -15.24 22.00
N ILE A 106 -36.68 -16.54 21.76
CA ILE A 106 -37.95 -17.26 21.85
C ILE A 106 -38.00 -17.99 23.18
N TYR A 107 -39.06 -17.76 23.94
CA TYR A 107 -39.30 -18.37 25.24
C TYR A 107 -40.56 -19.25 25.19
N ASP A 108 -40.56 -20.31 25.98
CA ASP A 108 -41.77 -21.09 26.29
C ASP A 108 -42.71 -20.30 27.21
N SER A 109 -43.95 -20.76 27.34
CA SER A 109 -44.97 -20.32 28.29
C SER A 109 -44.48 -20.23 29.75
N THR A 110 -43.50 -21.07 30.12
CA THR A 110 -42.86 -21.08 31.44
C THR A 110 -41.72 -20.06 31.58
N GLY A 111 -41.32 -19.38 30.51
CA GLY A 111 -40.16 -18.49 30.46
C GLY A 111 -38.83 -19.18 30.15
N SER A 112 -38.84 -20.47 29.81
CA SER A 112 -37.63 -21.20 29.41
C SER A 112 -37.17 -20.80 28.00
N LEU A 113 -35.86 -20.57 27.80
CA LEU A 113 -35.31 -20.17 26.50
C LEU A 113 -35.32 -21.36 25.53
N LEU A 114 -36.03 -21.21 24.40
CA LEU A 114 -36.12 -22.23 23.35
C LEU A 114 -35.18 -21.97 22.18
N ALA A 115 -34.99 -20.70 21.81
CA ALA A 115 -34.07 -20.31 20.75
C ALA A 115 -33.48 -18.93 20.99
N CYS A 116 -32.18 -18.81 20.76
CA CYS A 116 -31.46 -17.55 20.68
C CYS A 116 -30.33 -17.65 19.66
N ASP A 117 -29.91 -16.49 19.15
CA ASP A 117 -28.68 -16.41 18.36
C ASP A 117 -27.48 -16.40 19.31
N LEU A 118 -26.47 -17.19 18.97
CA LEU A 118 -25.18 -17.19 19.67
C LEU A 118 -24.12 -16.60 18.74
N ALA A 119 -23.31 -15.68 19.28
CA ALA A 119 -22.18 -15.16 18.54
C ALA A 119 -21.11 -16.25 18.43
N THR A 120 -20.80 -16.63 17.19
CA THR A 120 -19.73 -17.58 16.88
C THR A 120 -18.66 -16.90 16.03
N TYR A 121 -17.44 -17.42 16.11
CA TYR A 121 -16.29 -16.90 15.37
C TYR A 121 -15.66 -18.02 14.54
N ASP A 122 -15.32 -17.70 13.30
CA ASP A 122 -14.52 -18.59 12.47
C ASP A 122 -13.05 -18.17 12.57
N ILE A 123 -12.20 -19.09 13.02
CA ILE A 123 -10.77 -18.85 13.13
C ILE A 123 -10.15 -19.28 11.81
N LEU A 124 -9.72 -18.31 11.00
CA LEU A 124 -9.06 -18.54 9.73
C LEU A 124 -7.56 -18.27 9.86
N VAL A 125 -6.75 -19.06 9.16
CA VAL A 125 -5.30 -19.05 9.33
C VAL A 125 -4.61 -19.20 7.98
N GLU A 126 -3.48 -18.49 7.81
CA GLU A 126 -2.61 -18.57 6.63
C GLU A 126 -1.24 -19.16 7.02
N PRO A 127 -1.05 -20.50 6.98
CA PRO A 127 0.17 -21.17 7.45
C PRO A 127 1.45 -20.67 6.78
N GLY A 128 1.36 -20.23 5.51
CA GLY A 128 2.51 -19.71 4.77
C GLY A 128 3.16 -18.46 5.38
N ARG A 129 2.46 -17.71 6.26
CA ARG A 129 3.03 -16.52 6.92
C ARG A 129 3.91 -16.84 8.13
N PHE A 130 3.72 -17.99 8.77
CA PHE A 130 4.35 -18.31 10.04
C PHE A 130 5.05 -19.67 10.04
N VAL A 131 5.55 -20.12 8.88
CA VAL A 131 6.30 -21.38 8.73
C VAL A 131 7.32 -21.64 9.87
N PRO A 132 8.13 -20.65 10.33
CA PRO A 132 9.07 -20.87 11.42
C PRO A 132 8.40 -21.14 12.78
N ARG A 133 7.25 -20.51 13.06
CA ARG A 133 6.48 -20.64 14.32
C ARG A 133 5.37 -21.68 14.21
N MET A 134 5.33 -22.47 13.14
CA MET A 134 4.30 -23.47 12.91
C MET A 134 4.13 -24.49 14.05
N PRO A 135 5.20 -25.05 14.68
CA PRO A 135 5.01 -25.98 15.80
C PRO A 135 4.37 -25.30 17.02
N GLU A 136 4.74 -24.05 17.32
CA GLU A 136 4.17 -23.28 18.43
C GLU A 136 2.66 -23.04 18.22
N VAL A 137 2.27 -22.63 17.01
CA VAL A 137 0.85 -22.37 16.68
C VAL A 137 0.02 -23.65 16.77
N ILE A 138 0.59 -24.80 16.41
CA ILE A 138 -0.08 -26.10 16.54
C ILE A 138 -0.30 -26.44 18.02
N GLU A 139 0.70 -26.24 18.88
CA GLU A 139 0.57 -26.48 20.33
C GLU A 139 -0.46 -25.55 20.97
N LEU A 140 -0.51 -24.28 20.57
CA LEU A 140 -1.53 -23.34 21.03
C LEU A 140 -2.94 -23.74 20.55
N ALA A 141 -3.06 -24.22 19.31
CA ALA A 141 -4.34 -24.70 18.78
C ALA A 141 -4.83 -25.96 19.49
N GLU A 142 -3.93 -26.88 19.84
CA GLU A 142 -4.24 -28.05 20.65
C GLU A 142 -4.73 -27.64 22.06
N HIS A 143 -4.03 -26.73 22.72
CA HIS A 143 -4.36 -26.32 24.09
C HIS A 143 -5.67 -25.53 24.20
N TYR A 144 -5.84 -24.51 23.36
CA TYR A 144 -6.99 -23.58 23.46
C TYR A 144 -8.21 -24.00 22.65
N LEU A 145 -8.01 -24.71 21.53
CA LEU A 145 -9.08 -25.10 20.62
C LEU A 145 -9.36 -26.61 20.65
N GLN A 146 -8.59 -27.39 21.42
CA GLN A 146 -8.77 -28.85 21.58
C GLN A 146 -8.75 -29.61 20.25
N LEU A 147 -7.93 -29.15 19.31
CA LEU A 147 -7.80 -29.72 17.98
C LEU A 147 -6.69 -30.78 17.95
N ASP A 148 -6.87 -31.79 17.10
CA ASP A 148 -5.91 -32.88 16.93
C ASP A 148 -4.63 -32.41 16.22
N ARG A 149 -3.48 -32.63 16.87
CA ARG A 149 -2.17 -32.18 16.42
C ARG A 149 -1.77 -32.76 15.06
N ASP A 150 -1.99 -34.06 14.86
CA ASP A 150 -1.55 -34.76 13.66
C ASP A 150 -2.35 -34.31 12.43
N GLN A 151 -3.67 -34.15 12.61
CA GLN A 151 -4.54 -33.59 11.57
C GLN A 151 -4.17 -32.15 11.24
N LEU A 152 -3.87 -31.31 12.23
CA LEU A 152 -3.46 -29.93 12.01
C LEU A 152 -2.15 -29.82 11.26
N ALA A 153 -1.14 -30.61 11.64
CA ALA A 153 0.16 -30.64 10.95
C ALA A 153 -0.01 -31.03 9.48
N LEU A 154 -0.85 -32.03 9.18
CA LEU A 154 -1.16 -32.43 7.82
C LEU A 154 -1.84 -31.30 7.04
N ARG A 155 -2.89 -30.68 7.61
CA ARG A 155 -3.62 -29.58 6.97
C ARG A 155 -2.73 -28.37 6.70
N PHE A 156 -1.84 -28.03 7.63
CA PHE A 156 -0.91 -26.92 7.49
C PHE A 156 0.12 -27.19 6.40
N SER A 157 0.72 -28.39 6.38
CA SER A 157 1.68 -28.76 5.33
C SER A 157 1.05 -28.72 3.93
N GLN A 158 -0.19 -29.20 3.77
CA GLN A 158 -0.93 -29.11 2.52
C GLN A 158 -1.22 -27.66 2.11
N ALA A 159 -1.46 -26.77 3.08
CA ALA A 159 -1.70 -25.36 2.82
C ALA A 159 -0.43 -24.60 2.43
N VAL A 160 0.71 -24.89 3.07
CA VAL A 160 2.02 -24.31 2.74
C VAL A 160 2.48 -24.73 1.34
N ASN A 161 2.28 -26.00 0.98
CA ASN A 161 2.70 -26.55 -0.31
C ASN A 161 1.73 -26.23 -1.45
N HIS A 162 0.65 -25.48 -1.19
CA HIS A 162 -0.34 -25.16 -2.21
C HIS A 162 0.19 -24.13 -3.21
N ALA A 163 0.44 -24.57 -4.45
CA ALA A 163 0.85 -23.69 -5.53
C ALA A 163 -0.33 -22.90 -6.09
N PHE A 164 -0.21 -21.57 -6.18
CA PHE A 164 -1.24 -20.73 -6.77
C PHE A 164 -1.11 -20.66 -8.29
N PRO A 165 -2.21 -20.85 -9.04
CA PRO A 165 -2.19 -20.71 -10.49
C PRO A 165 -2.04 -19.25 -10.91
N CYS A 166 -1.21 -19.02 -11.92
CA CYS A 166 -1.05 -17.77 -12.65
C CYS A 166 -1.66 -17.94 -14.05
N LEU A 167 -2.77 -17.28 -14.30
CA LEU A 167 -3.43 -17.30 -15.61
C LEU A 167 -2.63 -16.43 -16.60
N VAL A 168 -2.05 -17.06 -17.60
CA VAL A 168 -1.21 -16.41 -18.61
C VAL A 168 -2.09 -15.84 -19.72
N SER A 169 -2.96 -16.68 -20.29
CA SER A 169 -3.92 -16.28 -21.32
C SER A 169 -5.22 -17.04 -21.14
N GLU A 170 -6.35 -16.38 -21.38
CA GLU A 170 -7.69 -16.98 -21.34
C GLU A 170 -8.15 -17.43 -22.72
N SER A 171 -7.54 -16.94 -23.80
CA SER A 171 -8.00 -17.15 -25.17
C SER A 171 -6.86 -17.53 -26.10
N ALA A 172 -5.99 -18.43 -25.65
CA ALA A 172 -4.91 -18.92 -26.48
C ALA A 172 -5.46 -19.81 -27.60
N ASP A 173 -4.87 -19.67 -28.79
CA ASP A 173 -5.21 -20.47 -29.96
C ASP A 173 -4.71 -21.91 -29.82
N GLU A 174 -5.33 -22.84 -30.54
CA GLU A 174 -4.92 -24.25 -30.62
C GLU A 174 -3.44 -24.40 -31.02
N LEU A 175 -2.94 -23.56 -31.93
CA LEU A 175 -1.54 -23.54 -32.35
C LEU A 175 -0.58 -23.21 -31.19
N ALA A 176 -0.99 -22.35 -30.25
CA ALA A 176 -0.18 -22.02 -29.08
C ALA A 176 -0.10 -23.21 -28.12
N VAL A 177 -1.20 -23.95 -27.94
CA VAL A 177 -1.22 -25.16 -27.12
C VAL A 177 -0.35 -26.27 -27.70
N LEU A 178 -0.41 -26.49 -29.01
CA LEU A 178 0.47 -27.46 -29.69
C LEU A 178 1.96 -27.13 -29.52
N ARG A 179 2.31 -25.83 -29.51
CA ARG A 179 3.69 -25.38 -29.21
C ARG A 179 4.06 -25.64 -27.74
N LEU A 180 3.15 -25.40 -26.79
CA LEU A 180 3.38 -25.70 -25.37
C LEU A 180 3.62 -27.19 -25.14
N GLU A 181 2.84 -28.06 -25.76
CA GLU A 181 3.01 -29.51 -25.66
C GLU A 181 4.36 -29.97 -26.20
N LYS A 182 4.83 -29.36 -27.28
CA LYS A 182 6.13 -29.67 -27.88
C LYS A 182 7.29 -29.22 -26.99
N GLU A 183 7.19 -28.04 -26.38
CA GLU A 183 8.27 -27.48 -25.55
C GLU A 183 8.36 -28.09 -24.15
N LYS A 184 7.29 -28.72 -23.63
CA LYS A 184 7.23 -29.37 -22.31
C LYS A 184 7.77 -28.46 -21.19
N LEU A 185 7.24 -27.24 -21.12
CA LEU A 185 7.62 -26.28 -20.08
C LEU A 185 7.25 -26.80 -18.68
N PRO A 186 8.13 -26.63 -17.67
CA PRO A 186 7.83 -27.05 -16.31
C PRO A 186 6.71 -26.22 -15.72
N ASN A 187 5.83 -26.86 -14.95
CA ASN A 187 4.75 -26.22 -14.20
C ASN A 187 3.76 -25.40 -15.04
N VAL A 188 3.60 -25.74 -16.32
CA VAL A 188 2.59 -25.13 -17.20
C VAL A 188 1.54 -26.17 -17.55
N THR A 189 0.27 -25.79 -17.42
CA THR A 189 -0.89 -26.59 -17.79
C THR A 189 -1.81 -25.78 -18.69
N TRP A 190 -2.63 -26.44 -19.50
CA TRP A 190 -3.63 -25.79 -20.32
C TRP A 190 -4.98 -26.48 -20.15
N GLN A 191 -6.06 -25.72 -20.33
CA GLN A 191 -7.42 -26.23 -20.24
C GLN A 191 -8.25 -25.67 -21.40
N LYS A 192 -9.06 -26.51 -22.04
CA LYS A 192 -10.00 -26.06 -23.07
C LYS A 192 -11.16 -25.33 -22.39
N ASN A 193 -11.47 -24.13 -22.87
CA ASN A 193 -12.60 -23.38 -22.33
C ASN A 193 -13.92 -24.04 -22.72
N GLU A 194 -14.97 -23.76 -21.95
CA GLU A 194 -16.32 -24.27 -22.18
C GLU A 194 -16.81 -24.06 -23.63
N PRO A 195 -17.73 -24.92 -24.11
CA PRO A 195 -18.03 -25.12 -25.54
C PRO A 195 -18.56 -23.88 -26.29
N GLU A 196 -18.94 -22.80 -25.61
CA GLU A 196 -19.38 -21.55 -26.24
C GLU A 196 -18.23 -20.77 -26.90
N ALA A 197 -16.98 -21.05 -26.52
CA ALA A 197 -15.79 -20.43 -27.09
C ALA A 197 -15.08 -21.42 -28.04
N GLU A 198 -15.47 -21.43 -29.32
CA GLU A 198 -14.81 -22.26 -30.34
C GLU A 198 -13.27 -22.10 -30.28
N ASN A 199 -12.58 -23.23 -30.05
CA ASN A 199 -11.12 -23.42 -30.08
C ASN A 199 -10.27 -22.47 -29.23
N LYS A 200 -10.79 -22.01 -28.09
CA LYS A 200 -10.01 -21.22 -27.13
C LYS A 200 -9.55 -22.04 -25.93
N TYR A 201 -8.30 -21.81 -25.54
CA TYR A 201 -7.66 -22.50 -24.43
C TYR A 201 -7.14 -21.49 -23.40
N SER A 202 -7.26 -21.86 -22.13
CA SER A 202 -6.63 -21.15 -21.02
C SER A 202 -5.26 -21.77 -20.72
N ILE A 203 -4.24 -20.94 -20.62
CA ILE A 203 -2.87 -21.34 -20.23
C ILE A 203 -2.64 -20.91 -18.78
N VAL A 204 -2.32 -21.87 -17.94
CA VAL A 204 -2.09 -21.70 -16.51
C VAL A 204 -0.66 -22.08 -16.16
N PHE A 205 0.01 -21.21 -15.41
CA PHE A 205 1.39 -21.39 -14.98
C PHE A 205 1.48 -21.43 -13.45
N TYR A 206 2.28 -22.33 -12.88
CA TYR A 206 2.52 -22.43 -11.44
C TYR A 206 3.96 -22.02 -11.13
N PRO A 207 4.20 -20.76 -10.69
CA PRO A 207 5.55 -20.24 -10.48
C PRO A 207 6.25 -20.83 -9.24
N ALA A 208 5.52 -21.49 -8.34
CA ALA A 208 6.07 -22.06 -7.12
C ALA A 208 7.06 -23.19 -7.41
N GLY A 209 8.19 -23.22 -6.69
CA GLY A 209 9.22 -24.28 -6.80
C GLY A 209 10.25 -24.08 -7.92
N LEU A 210 10.19 -22.99 -8.69
CA LEU A 210 11.17 -22.67 -9.72
C LEU A 210 12.26 -21.71 -9.21
N ASP A 211 13.50 -21.94 -9.63
CA ASP A 211 14.60 -21.00 -9.42
C ASP A 211 14.35 -19.68 -10.17
N LYS A 212 14.93 -18.57 -9.69
CA LYS A 212 14.76 -17.24 -10.32
C LYS A 212 15.12 -17.22 -11.81
N LYS A 213 16.13 -17.99 -12.22
CA LYS A 213 16.55 -18.12 -13.63
C LYS A 213 15.51 -18.91 -14.43
N GLY A 214 15.14 -20.10 -13.94
CA GLY A 214 14.13 -20.94 -14.59
C GLY A 214 12.76 -20.27 -14.70
N LEU A 215 12.37 -19.48 -13.69
CA LEU A 215 11.16 -18.67 -13.71
C LEU A 215 11.18 -17.67 -14.88
N ARG A 216 12.28 -16.92 -15.02
CA ARG A 216 12.44 -15.93 -16.09
C ARG A 216 12.43 -16.59 -17.46
N ASP A 217 13.18 -17.68 -17.63
CA ASP A 217 13.23 -18.43 -18.88
C ASP A 217 11.84 -18.97 -19.29
N CYS A 218 11.06 -19.45 -18.32
CA CYS A 218 9.68 -19.90 -18.58
C CYS A 218 8.77 -18.75 -18.99
N ILE A 219 8.87 -17.60 -18.32
CA ILE A 219 8.05 -16.42 -18.64
C ILE A 219 8.36 -15.89 -20.04
N GLU A 220 9.64 -15.82 -20.42
CA GLU A 220 10.05 -15.37 -21.76
C GLU A 220 9.47 -16.28 -22.85
N ARG A 221 9.52 -17.61 -22.66
CA ARG A 221 8.91 -18.57 -23.59
C ARG A 221 7.39 -18.49 -23.62
N LEU A 222 6.75 -18.37 -22.45
CA LEU A 222 5.30 -18.21 -22.34
C LEU A 222 4.82 -16.93 -23.04
N SER A 223 5.59 -15.85 -22.98
CA SER A 223 5.30 -14.61 -23.71
C SER A 223 5.29 -14.83 -25.23
N VAL A 224 6.28 -15.54 -25.76
CA VAL A 224 6.37 -15.88 -27.19
C VAL A 224 5.21 -16.77 -27.64
N ILE A 225 4.80 -17.73 -26.81
CA ILE A 225 3.77 -18.70 -27.19
C ILE A 225 2.35 -18.13 -27.04
N SER A 226 2.08 -17.39 -25.95
CA SER A 226 0.76 -16.84 -25.67
C SER A 226 0.48 -15.48 -26.30
N GLY A 227 1.52 -14.79 -26.80
CA GLY A 227 1.41 -13.42 -27.32
C GLY A 227 1.22 -12.34 -26.25
N VAL A 228 1.28 -12.70 -24.97
CA VAL A 228 1.14 -11.78 -23.84
C VAL A 228 2.50 -11.19 -23.48
N GLU A 229 2.55 -9.91 -23.14
CA GLU A 229 3.79 -9.23 -22.75
C GLU A 229 4.42 -9.83 -21.48
N VAL A 230 5.75 -9.98 -21.50
CA VAL A 230 6.56 -10.47 -20.36
C VAL A 230 6.20 -9.77 -19.05
N GLN A 231 6.10 -8.44 -19.07
CA GLN A 231 5.80 -7.65 -17.87
C GLN A 231 4.47 -8.02 -17.22
N GLN A 232 3.45 -8.33 -18.03
CA GLN A 232 2.14 -8.70 -17.52
C GLN A 232 2.17 -10.09 -16.87
N ILE A 233 2.90 -11.03 -17.47
CA ILE A 233 3.09 -12.39 -16.93
C ILE A 233 3.91 -12.32 -15.62
N GLU A 234 4.97 -11.52 -15.57
CA GLU A 234 5.76 -11.29 -14.35
C GLU A 234 4.92 -10.72 -13.21
N GLN A 235 4.08 -9.72 -13.50
CA GLN A 235 3.16 -9.15 -12.49
C GLN A 235 2.16 -10.18 -11.96
N ARG A 236 1.62 -11.04 -12.83
CA ARG A 236 0.70 -12.10 -12.42
C ARG A 236 1.43 -13.21 -11.64
N ALA A 237 2.64 -13.57 -12.04
CA ALA A 237 3.46 -14.57 -11.37
C ALA A 237 3.90 -14.09 -9.97
N THR A 238 4.35 -12.84 -9.85
CA THR A 238 4.69 -12.23 -8.55
C THR A 238 3.46 -12.14 -7.64
N LYS A 239 2.29 -11.80 -8.18
CA LYS A 239 1.02 -11.85 -7.43
C LYS A 239 0.67 -13.27 -6.97
N ALA A 240 0.89 -14.30 -7.79
CA ALA A 240 0.66 -15.69 -7.42
C ALA A 240 1.64 -16.17 -6.35
N LEU A 241 2.92 -15.79 -6.42
CA LEU A 241 3.93 -16.10 -5.40
C LEU A 241 3.67 -15.40 -4.06
N GLY A 242 3.07 -14.20 -4.09
CA GLY A 242 2.72 -13.45 -2.88
C GLY A 242 1.42 -13.89 -2.21
N ARG A 243 0.71 -14.88 -2.76
CA ARG A 243 -0.54 -15.40 -2.18
C ARG A 243 -0.25 -16.52 -1.19
N PHE A 244 -0.99 -16.52 -0.10
CA PHE A 244 -1.01 -17.61 0.87
C PHE A 244 -2.40 -18.23 0.92
N ARG A 245 -2.46 -19.54 1.21
CA ARG A 245 -3.74 -20.24 1.33
C ARG A 245 -4.29 -20.02 2.73
N GLU A 246 -5.44 -19.38 2.79
CA GLU A 246 -6.26 -19.31 3.99
C GLU A 246 -7.00 -20.64 4.18
N ILE A 247 -6.95 -21.18 5.40
CA ILE A 247 -7.68 -22.39 5.79
C ILE A 247 -8.46 -22.13 7.08
N PRO A 248 -9.68 -22.69 7.24
CA PRO A 248 -10.43 -22.57 8.48
C PRO A 248 -9.83 -23.50 9.53
N LEU A 249 -9.29 -22.95 10.61
CA LEU A 249 -8.77 -23.73 11.72
C LEU A 249 -9.92 -24.38 12.51
N LEU A 250 -10.87 -23.56 12.95
CA LEU A 250 -12.08 -23.97 13.64
C LEU A 250 -13.24 -23.07 13.20
N LEU A 251 -14.33 -23.70 12.80
CA LEU A 251 -15.58 -23.01 12.50
C LEU A 251 -16.47 -22.98 13.73
N ASN A 252 -17.23 -21.91 13.90
CA ASN A 252 -18.16 -21.73 15.02
C ASN A 252 -17.51 -21.79 16.42
N ALA A 253 -16.30 -21.26 16.56
CA ALA A 253 -15.63 -21.17 17.85
C ALA A 253 -16.41 -20.26 18.82
N SER A 254 -16.40 -20.61 20.10
CA SER A 254 -16.94 -19.77 21.17
C SER A 254 -16.13 -18.47 21.29
N LEU A 255 -16.76 -17.39 21.76
CA LEU A 255 -16.08 -16.11 21.99
C LEU A 255 -14.88 -16.25 22.93
N GLU A 256 -15.02 -17.04 23.99
CA GLU A 256 -13.96 -17.27 24.97
C GLU A 256 -12.76 -18.03 24.38
N SER A 257 -13.02 -19.15 23.70
CA SER A 257 -11.97 -19.94 23.05
C SER A 257 -11.23 -19.12 21.98
N ALA A 258 -11.96 -18.35 21.17
CA ALA A 258 -11.38 -17.50 20.13
C ALA A 258 -10.55 -16.35 20.71
N THR A 259 -11.03 -15.67 21.75
CA THR A 259 -10.30 -14.55 22.37
C THR A 259 -9.03 -15.02 23.08
N ASN A 260 -9.09 -16.14 23.79
CA ASN A 260 -7.91 -16.73 24.45
C ASN A 260 -6.85 -17.19 23.43
N PHE A 261 -7.27 -17.86 22.36
CA PHE A 261 -6.35 -18.27 21.30
C PHE A 261 -5.71 -17.07 20.59
N MET A 262 -6.50 -16.05 20.24
CA MET A 262 -5.98 -14.84 19.58
C MET A 262 -5.01 -14.06 20.47
N ALA A 263 -5.29 -13.97 21.78
CA ALA A 263 -4.37 -13.36 22.73
C ALA A 263 -3.04 -14.12 22.78
N ALA A 264 -3.09 -15.47 22.82
CA ALA A 264 -1.90 -16.31 22.89
C ALA A 264 -1.02 -16.23 21.63
N VAL A 265 -1.62 -16.13 20.44
CA VAL A 265 -0.88 -16.05 19.16
C VAL A 265 -0.29 -14.65 18.91
N SER A 266 -0.86 -13.61 19.53
CA SER A 266 -0.43 -12.22 19.32
C SER A 266 0.86 -11.80 20.03
N VAL A 267 1.41 -12.68 20.88
CA VAL A 267 2.66 -12.50 21.64
C VAL A 267 3.87 -12.98 20.84
#